data_AF-A0A947VWV6-F1
#
_entry.id   AF-A0A947VWV6-F1
#
_cell.length_a   1.000
_cell.length_b   1.000
_cell.length_c   1.000
_cell.angle_alpha   90.00
_cell.angle_beta   90.00
_cell.angle_gamma   90.00
#
_symmetry.space_group_name_H-M   'P 1'
#
loop_
_entity.id
_entity.type
_entity.pdbx_description
1 polymer ?
#
loop_
_entity_poly.entity_id
_entity_poly.type
_entity_poly.pdbx_seq_one_letter_code
_entity_poly.pdbx_strand_id
1 'polypeptide(L)'
;MDSKQFKGQKYKVGQTNVAKIVKQDFLAKGFNVRTYENNLATTSGLVKILEIISEKPNSERFVMRWDKNQQTADIDIYKGKNFRKDLWSQDGFKGHHPQIKQERNKERVFKLDIATPKGPIFKGLIKVAVHHKLRLEDSIGLHDG
;
A
#
# COMPACT_ATOMS: atom_id res chain seq x y z
N MET A 1 26.59 34.31 -1.64
CA MET A 1 25.97 33.08 -1.13
C MET A 1 26.23 31.97 -2.14
N ASP A 2 27.00 30.96 -1.74
CA ASP A 2 27.44 29.88 -2.61
C ASP A 2 26.33 28.83 -2.77
N SER A 3 25.90 28.56 -4.00
CA SER A 3 24.79 27.67 -4.35
C SER A 3 25.05 26.18 -4.08
N LYS A 4 26.09 25.86 -3.31
CA LYS A 4 26.58 24.49 -3.08
C LYS A 4 26.12 23.86 -1.77
N GLN A 5 25.46 24.59 -0.87
CA GLN A 5 25.03 24.06 0.44
C GLN A 5 23.68 23.30 0.46
N PHE A 6 22.97 23.18 -0.67
CA PHE A 6 21.67 22.46 -0.71
C PHE A 6 21.72 21.13 -1.48
N LYS A 7 22.92 20.56 -1.70
CA LYS A 7 23.05 19.20 -2.25
C LYS A 7 22.95 18.17 -1.13
N GLY A 8 21.73 17.77 -0.80
CA GLY A 8 21.50 16.48 -0.14
C GLY A 8 20.53 16.49 1.01
N GLN A 9 19.24 16.63 0.72
CA GLN A 9 18.16 15.77 1.21
C GLN A 9 16.81 16.47 0.98
N LYS A 10 16.19 16.17 -0.17
CA LYS A 10 14.74 16.36 -0.36
C LYS A 10 14.11 14.99 -0.25
N TYR A 11 13.71 14.57 0.95
CA TYR A 11 12.94 13.34 1.10
C TYR A 11 11.60 13.50 0.37
N LYS A 12 11.46 12.86 -0.79
CA LYS A 12 10.17 12.64 -1.43
C LYS A 12 9.46 11.53 -0.67
N VAL A 13 8.48 11.90 0.15
CA VAL A 13 7.61 10.94 0.84
C VAL A 13 6.42 10.68 -0.08
N GLY A 14 6.16 9.41 -0.42
CA GLY A 14 4.91 9.05 -1.10
C GLY A 14 3.76 9.10 -0.11
N GLN A 15 2.59 9.58 -0.51
CA GLN A 15 1.37 9.55 0.32
C GLN A 15 0.22 9.02 -0.52
N THR A 16 -0.64 8.17 0.04
CA THR A 16 -1.94 7.88 -0.56
C THR A 16 -2.88 9.06 -0.24
N ASN A 17 -3.31 9.85 -1.21
CA ASN A 17 -4.36 10.86 -0.95
C ASN A 17 -5.75 10.22 -0.94
N VAL A 18 -5.92 9.18 -1.75
CA VAL A 18 -7.18 8.42 -1.87
C VAL A 18 -6.85 6.95 -1.82
N ALA A 19 -7.61 6.20 -1.01
CA ALA A 19 -7.65 4.75 -0.99
C ALA A 19 -9.11 4.35 -0.72
N LYS A 20 -9.87 4.03 -1.77
CA LYS A 20 -11.32 3.81 -1.67
C LYS A 20 -11.73 2.55 -2.41
N ILE A 21 -12.60 1.76 -1.78
CA ILE A 21 -13.28 0.65 -2.45
C ILE A 21 -14.34 1.27 -3.35
N VAL A 22 -14.17 1.16 -4.67
CA VAL A 22 -15.17 1.65 -5.64
C VAL A 22 -16.15 0.56 -6.06
N LYS A 23 -15.79 -0.71 -5.86
CA LYS A 23 -16.66 -1.87 -6.03
C LYS A 23 -16.24 -3.00 -5.11
N GLN A 24 -17.19 -3.61 -4.40
CA GLN A 24 -16.97 -4.83 -3.62
C GLN A 24 -17.89 -5.93 -4.13
N ASP A 25 -17.34 -6.82 -4.95
CA ASP A 25 -18.09 -7.95 -5.52
C ASP A 25 -18.19 -9.11 -4.52
N PHE A 26 -17.19 -9.28 -3.66
CA PHE A 26 -17.16 -10.33 -2.65
C PHE A 26 -16.26 -9.97 -1.47
N LEU A 27 -16.69 -10.35 -0.26
CA LEU A 27 -15.89 -10.38 0.96
C LEU A 27 -16.26 -11.64 1.75
N ALA A 28 -15.29 -12.46 2.10
CA ALA A 28 -15.52 -13.68 2.87
C ALA A 28 -16.09 -13.37 4.27
N LYS A 29 -16.98 -14.24 4.77
CA LYS A 29 -17.54 -14.11 6.12
C LYS A 29 -16.43 -14.11 7.18
N GLY A 30 -16.52 -13.18 8.13
CA GLY A 30 -15.53 -13.02 9.19
C GLY A 30 -14.27 -12.29 8.75
N PHE A 31 -14.29 -11.63 7.59
CA PHE A 31 -13.26 -10.67 7.19
C PHE A 31 -13.83 -9.26 7.14
N ASN A 32 -12.98 -8.28 7.45
CA ASN A 32 -13.25 -6.87 7.34
C ASN A 32 -12.20 -6.19 6.46
N VAL A 33 -12.59 -5.11 5.79
CA VAL A 33 -11.67 -4.30 4.96
C VAL A 33 -11.51 -2.93 5.60
N ARG A 34 -10.25 -2.50 5.72
CA ARG A 34 -9.90 -1.15 6.16
C ARG A 34 -9.03 -0.47 5.13
N THR A 35 -9.41 0.72 4.70
CA THR A 35 -8.60 1.55 3.81
C THR A 35 -7.80 2.58 4.59
N TYR A 36 -6.67 3.00 4.01
CA TYR A 36 -5.72 3.95 4.58
C TYR A 36 -5.55 5.13 3.63
N GLU A 37 -6.42 6.13 3.80
CA GLU A 37 -6.30 7.43 3.15
C GLU A 37 -5.27 8.29 3.90
N ASN A 38 -4.66 9.22 3.17
CA ASN A 38 -3.64 10.15 3.65
C ASN A 38 -2.43 9.48 4.32
N ASN A 39 -2.14 8.22 4.01
CA ASN A 39 -1.10 7.47 4.68
C ASN A 39 0.28 7.73 4.08
N LEU A 40 1.28 7.93 4.94
CA LEU A 40 2.65 8.25 4.52
C LEU A 40 3.43 6.99 4.17
N ALA A 41 4.36 7.13 3.23
CA ALA A 41 5.36 6.12 2.95
C ALA A 41 6.25 5.90 4.16
N THR A 42 6.59 4.64 4.42
CA THR A 42 7.69 4.27 5.31
C THR A 42 9.01 4.86 4.82
N THR A 43 10.05 4.79 5.65
CA THR A 43 11.43 5.12 5.26
C THR A 43 11.89 4.33 4.03
N SER A 44 11.47 3.07 3.90
CA SER A 44 11.71 2.22 2.73
C SER A 44 10.88 2.58 1.49
N GLY A 45 9.93 3.51 1.59
CA GLY A 45 9.12 3.96 0.46
C GLY A 45 7.81 3.20 0.22
N LEU A 46 7.38 2.38 1.18
CA LEU A 46 6.15 1.60 1.09
C LEU A 46 4.99 2.39 1.70
N VAL A 47 3.88 2.54 0.96
CA VAL A 47 2.66 3.16 1.46
C VAL A 47 1.59 2.10 1.63
N LYS A 48 1.08 1.91 2.84
CA LYS A 48 -0.06 1.01 3.06
C LYS A 48 -1.33 1.65 2.50
N ILE A 49 -2.06 0.93 1.64
CA ILE A 49 -3.28 1.39 0.97
C ILE A 49 -4.52 0.83 1.65
N LEU A 50 -4.57 -0.49 1.87
CA LEU A 50 -5.69 -1.16 2.52
C LEU A 50 -5.22 -2.44 3.21
N GLU A 51 -6.04 -2.93 4.12
CA GLU A 51 -5.88 -4.26 4.70
C GLU A 51 -7.22 -4.99 4.77
N ILE A 52 -7.15 -6.30 4.57
CA ILE A 52 -8.26 -7.23 4.75
C ILE A 52 -7.86 -8.13 5.92
N ILE A 53 -8.63 -8.07 7.00
CA ILE A 53 -8.30 -8.69 8.28
C ILE A 53 -9.40 -9.68 8.62
N SER A 54 -9.03 -10.92 8.99
CA SER A 54 -10.00 -11.83 9.58
C SER A 54 -10.21 -11.54 11.06
N GLU A 55 -11.46 -11.68 11.52
CA GLU A 55 -11.89 -11.52 12.90
C GLU A 55 -11.31 -12.61 13.81
N LYS A 56 -10.85 -13.73 13.24
CA LYS A 56 -10.24 -14.82 14.00
C LYS A 56 -8.83 -14.43 14.46
N PRO A 57 -8.49 -14.59 15.75
CA PRO A 57 -7.13 -14.39 16.25
C PRO A 57 -6.11 -15.22 15.46
N ASN A 58 -4.93 -14.65 15.19
CA ASN A 58 -3.80 -15.30 14.51
C ASN A 58 -4.08 -15.86 13.10
N SER A 59 -5.18 -15.45 12.49
CA SER A 59 -5.50 -15.76 11.09
C SER A 59 -4.71 -14.91 10.10
N GLU A 60 -4.87 -15.21 8.81
CA GLU A 60 -4.27 -14.45 7.72
C GLU A 60 -4.86 -13.04 7.63
N ARG A 61 -3.97 -12.06 7.44
CA ARG A 61 -4.31 -10.69 7.01
C ARG A 61 -3.59 -10.38 5.71
N PHE A 62 -4.27 -9.66 4.83
CA PHE A 62 -3.77 -9.27 3.52
C PHE A 62 -3.61 -7.76 3.49
N VAL A 63 -2.45 -7.25 3.09
CA VAL A 63 -2.16 -5.82 3.12
C VAL A 63 -1.73 -5.38 1.73
N MET A 64 -2.52 -4.52 1.10
CA MET A 64 -2.11 -3.88 -0.14
C MET A 64 -1.18 -2.71 0.20
N ARG A 65 -0.01 -2.69 -0.45
CA ARG A 65 0.96 -1.60 -0.36
C ARG A 65 1.33 -1.08 -1.75
N TRP A 66 1.65 0.20 -1.82
CA TRP A 66 2.29 0.82 -2.96
C TRP A 66 3.78 1.00 -2.67
N ASP A 67 4.63 0.55 -3.57
CA ASP A 67 6.06 0.84 -3.55
C ASP A 67 6.33 2.10 -4.38
N LYS A 68 6.72 3.20 -3.71
CA LYS A 68 7.01 4.46 -4.41
C LYS A 68 8.25 4.37 -5.31
N ASN A 69 9.20 3.49 -5.01
CA ASN A 69 10.45 3.40 -5.75
C ASN A 69 10.24 2.55 -7.01
N GLN A 70 9.47 1.48 -6.90
CA GLN A 70 9.18 0.57 -8.02
C GLN A 70 7.94 0.99 -8.82
N GLN A 71 7.10 1.88 -8.28
CA GLN A 71 5.82 2.28 -8.87
C GLN A 71 4.88 1.08 -9.09
N THR A 72 4.86 0.15 -8.14
CA THR A 72 4.03 -1.06 -8.18
C THR A 72 3.15 -1.16 -6.93
N ALA A 73 2.04 -1.86 -7.06
CA ALA A 73 1.25 -2.28 -5.91
C ALA A 73 1.41 -3.79 -5.71
N ASP A 74 1.56 -4.21 -4.46
CA ASP A 74 1.61 -5.62 -4.07
C ASP A 74 0.67 -5.87 -2.89
N ILE A 75 0.25 -7.12 -2.74
CA ILE A 75 -0.45 -7.61 -1.56
C ILE A 75 0.50 -8.50 -0.77
N ASP A 76 0.72 -8.12 0.49
CA ASP A 76 1.49 -8.89 1.46
C ASP A 76 0.55 -9.76 2.30
N ILE A 77 0.99 -10.98 2.65
CA ILE A 77 0.28 -11.84 3.60
C ILE A 77 1.01 -11.81 4.94
N TYR A 78 0.25 -11.71 6.01
CA TYR A 78 0.75 -11.95 7.36
C TYR A 78 -0.12 -12.95 8.10
N LYS A 79 0.49 -13.74 8.97
CA LYS A 79 -0.21 -14.62 9.91
C LYS A 79 0.15 -14.17 11.33
N GLY A 80 -0.81 -13.57 12.02
CA GLY A 80 -0.52 -12.77 13.21
C GLY A 80 0.44 -11.61 12.88
N LYS A 81 1.60 -11.56 13.56
CA LYS A 81 2.63 -10.53 13.34
C LYS A 81 3.61 -10.89 12.21
N ASN A 82 3.67 -12.15 11.81
CA ASN A 82 4.72 -12.64 10.91
C ASN A 82 4.35 -12.38 9.45
N PHE A 83 5.26 -11.76 8.70
CA PHE A 83 5.17 -11.65 7.25
C PHE A 83 5.43 -13.02 6.60
N ARG A 84 4.59 -13.42 5.64
CA ARG A 84 4.56 -14.76 5.06
C ARG A 84 4.52 -14.72 3.54
N LYS A 85 5.59 -14.18 2.93
CA LYS A 85 5.76 -14.13 1.46
C LYS A 85 5.73 -15.52 0.83
N ASP A 86 6.24 -16.52 1.55
CA ASP A 86 6.31 -17.93 1.12
C ASP A 86 4.93 -18.54 0.78
N LEU A 87 3.84 -17.98 1.32
CA LEU A 87 2.49 -18.44 1.00
C LEU A 87 2.09 -18.14 -0.44
N TRP A 88 2.65 -17.10 -1.07
CA TRP A 88 2.34 -16.77 -2.46
C TRP A 88 2.88 -17.79 -3.48
N SER A 89 3.87 -18.59 -3.09
CA SER A 89 4.39 -19.70 -3.91
C SER A 89 3.67 -21.03 -3.66
N GLN A 90 2.74 -21.09 -2.70
CA GLN A 90 1.99 -22.31 -2.41
C GLN A 90 0.73 -22.39 -3.28
N ASP A 91 0.34 -23.62 -3.64
CA ASP A 91 -0.87 -23.85 -4.41
C ASP A 91 -2.11 -23.30 -3.68
N GLY A 92 -3.03 -22.71 -4.44
CA GLY A 92 -4.28 -22.12 -3.94
C GLY A 92 -4.22 -20.67 -3.45
N PHE A 93 -3.04 -20.07 -3.19
CA PHE A 93 -2.94 -18.64 -2.89
C PHE A 93 -2.91 -17.78 -4.16
N LYS A 94 -3.75 -16.74 -4.22
CA LYS A 94 -3.84 -15.83 -5.38
C LYS A 94 -4.03 -14.37 -4.95
N GLY A 95 -3.47 -13.44 -5.74
CA GLY A 95 -3.70 -12.01 -5.58
C GLY A 95 -2.47 -11.17 -5.20
N HIS A 96 -1.24 -11.73 -5.19
CA HIS A 96 -0.03 -10.97 -4.83
C HIS A 96 0.16 -9.69 -5.64
N HIS A 97 -0.01 -9.76 -6.97
CA HIS A 97 0.13 -8.61 -7.86
C HIS A 97 -1.25 -8.21 -8.43
N PRO A 98 -1.90 -7.16 -7.89
CA PRO A 98 -3.19 -6.70 -8.36
C PRO A 98 -3.11 -6.14 -9.79
N GLN A 99 -4.16 -6.36 -10.57
CA GLN A 99 -4.23 -5.86 -11.95
C GLN A 99 -4.64 -4.39 -11.98
N ILE A 100 -3.93 -3.56 -12.74
CA ILE A 100 -4.39 -2.21 -13.04
C ILE A 100 -5.49 -2.29 -14.11
N LYS A 101 -6.67 -1.74 -13.81
CA LYS A 101 -7.80 -1.63 -14.76
C LYS A 101 -7.87 -0.28 -15.45
N GLN A 102 -7.43 0.77 -14.75
CA GLN A 102 -7.44 2.13 -15.27
C GLN A 102 -6.34 2.94 -14.60
N GLU A 103 -5.71 3.82 -15.36
CA GLU A 103 -4.79 4.84 -14.85
C GLU A 103 -5.06 6.18 -15.54
N ARG A 104 -5.32 7.24 -14.76
CA ARG A 104 -5.48 8.62 -15.26
C ARG A 104 -5.00 9.59 -14.19
N ASN A 105 -4.16 10.56 -14.55
CA ASN A 105 -3.71 11.63 -13.64
C ASN A 105 -3.16 11.12 -12.29
N LYS A 106 -2.41 10.00 -12.29
CA LYS A 106 -1.87 9.33 -11.08
C LYS A 106 -2.93 8.71 -10.16
N GLU A 107 -4.20 8.72 -10.56
CA GLU A 107 -5.22 7.88 -9.98
C GLU A 107 -5.24 6.54 -10.72
N ARG A 108 -5.22 5.44 -9.96
CA ARG A 108 -5.23 4.08 -10.46
C ARG A 108 -6.42 3.32 -9.88
N VAL A 109 -7.06 2.51 -10.70
CA VAL A 109 -8.06 1.54 -10.27
C VAL A 109 -7.46 0.15 -10.36
N PHE A 110 -7.28 -0.49 -9.21
CA PHE A 110 -6.78 -1.85 -9.11
C PHE A 110 -7.95 -2.82 -8.99
N LYS A 111 -7.93 -3.89 -9.78
CA LYS A 111 -8.76 -5.07 -9.54
C LYS A 111 -8.03 -5.99 -8.57
N LEU A 112 -8.67 -6.24 -7.44
CA LEU A 112 -8.22 -7.19 -6.44
C LEU A 112 -9.06 -8.47 -6.55
N ASP A 113 -8.37 -9.59 -6.61
CA ASP A 113 -8.95 -10.93 -6.56
C ASP A 113 -8.04 -11.77 -5.66
N ILE A 114 -8.40 -11.87 -4.39
CA ILE A 114 -7.62 -12.51 -3.35
C ILE A 114 -8.28 -13.81 -2.97
N ALA A 115 -7.53 -14.90 -3.01
CA ALA A 115 -7.98 -16.22 -2.62
C ALA A 115 -6.90 -16.97 -1.84
N THR A 116 -7.37 -17.91 -1.03
CA THR A 116 -6.55 -18.88 -0.30
C THR A 116 -6.95 -20.29 -0.73
N PRO A 117 -6.22 -21.35 -0.32
CA PRO A 117 -6.65 -22.73 -0.56
C PRO A 117 -8.04 -23.05 -0.01
N LYS A 118 -8.51 -22.31 1.00
CA LYS A 118 -9.84 -22.48 1.61
C LYS A 118 -10.96 -21.80 0.83
N GLY A 119 -10.62 -21.01 -0.20
CA GLY A 119 -11.59 -20.28 -1.02
C GLY A 119 -11.27 -18.79 -1.19
N PRO A 120 -12.15 -18.07 -1.90
CA PRO A 120 -12.02 -16.63 -2.14
C PRO A 120 -12.12 -15.84 -0.83
N ILE A 121 -11.36 -14.75 -0.72
CA ILE A 121 -11.36 -13.83 0.42
C ILE A 121 -11.95 -12.49 0.05
N PHE A 122 -11.54 -11.90 -1.08
CA PHE A 122 -11.99 -10.59 -1.52
C PHE A 122 -11.97 -10.49 -3.04
N LYS A 123 -13.03 -9.91 -3.62
CA LYS A 123 -13.06 -9.50 -5.03
C LYS A 123 -13.64 -8.10 -5.14
N GLY A 124 -12.96 -7.22 -5.84
CA GLY A 124 -13.43 -5.85 -6.02
C GLY A 124 -12.46 -4.93 -6.75
N LEU A 125 -12.82 -3.65 -6.77
CA LEU A 125 -12.04 -2.58 -7.37
C LEU A 125 -11.67 -1.54 -6.31
N ILE A 126 -10.39 -1.16 -6.28
CA ILE A 126 -9.85 -0.17 -5.36
C ILE A 126 -9.29 0.99 -6.16
N LYS A 127 -9.79 2.20 -5.90
CA LYS A 127 -9.22 3.44 -6.42
C LYS A 127 -8.13 3.94 -5.47
N VAL A 128 -6.95 4.21 -6.01
CA VAL A 128 -5.80 4.71 -5.28
C VAL A 128 -5.22 5.92 -5.99
N ALA A 129 -4.99 7.00 -5.27
CA ALA A 129 -4.24 8.16 -5.76
C ALA A 129 -3.00 8.34 -4.90
N VAL A 130 -1.80 8.23 -5.51
CA VAL A 130 -0.52 8.38 -4.80
C VAL A 130 0.18 9.65 -5.27
N HIS A 131 0.54 10.52 -4.32
CA HIS A 131 1.23 11.77 -4.57
C HIS A 131 2.60 11.78 -3.90
N HIS A 132 3.51 12.59 -4.43
CA HIS A 132 4.78 12.87 -3.80
C HIS A 132 4.62 14.14 -2.97
N LYS A 133 4.93 14.08 -1.67
CA LYS A 133 5.04 15.24 -0.80
C LYS A 133 6.52 15.47 -0.46
N LEU A 134 6.92 16.73 -0.45
CA LEU A 134 8.19 17.16 0.15
C LEU A 134 7.94 17.35 1.64
N ARG A 135 8.69 16.65 2.49
CA ARG A 135 8.70 16.92 3.92
C ARG A 135 9.84 17.90 4.19
N LEU A 136 9.48 19.11 4.61
CA LEU A 136 10.41 20.15 5.08
C LEU A 136 10.42 20.08 6.61
N GLU A 137 10.92 18.97 7.15
CA GLU A 137 11.06 18.80 8.60
C GLU A 137 12.48 18.31 8.87
N ASP A 138 13.44 19.16 8.54
CA ASP A 138 14.74 19.23 9.18
C ASP A 138 15.05 20.72 9.29
N SER A 139 15.34 21.16 10.51
CA SER A 139 15.57 22.54 10.92
C SER A 139 16.40 23.35 9.90
N ILE A 140 15.90 24.53 9.52
CA ILE A 140 16.72 25.56 8.90
C ILE A 140 17.68 26.04 9.98
N GLY A 141 18.86 25.44 10.06
CA GLY A 141 19.97 26.00 10.81
C GLY A 141 20.47 27.22 10.05
N LEU A 142 20.01 28.41 10.45
CA LEU A 142 20.69 29.65 10.08
C LEU A 142 21.98 29.69 10.90
N HIS A 143 23.10 29.36 10.26
CA HIS A 143 24.39 29.82 10.77
C HIS A 143 24.52 31.29 10.38
N ASP A 144 24.29 32.17 11.35
CA ASP A 144 24.81 33.53 11.28
C ASP A 144 26.34 33.44 11.35
N GLY A 145 26.99 34.17 10.43
CA GLY A 145 28.43 34.10 10.17
C GLY A 145 29.34 34.77 11.20
#